data_AF-E4PPR8-F1
#
_entry.id   AF-E4PPR8-F1
#
_cell.length_a   1.000
_cell.length_b   1.000
_cell.length_c   1.000
_cell.angle_alpha   90.00
_cell.angle_beta   90.00
_cell.angle_gamma   90.00
#
_symmetry.space_group_name_H-M   'P 1'
#
loop_
_entity.id
_entity.type
_entity.pdbx_description
1 polymer ?
#
loop_
_entity_poly.entity_id
_entity_poly.type
_entity_poly.pdbx_seq_one_letter_code
_entity_poly.pdbx_strand_id
1 'polypeptide(L)'
;MWEGMTGTVLPHALSTAPAGWLLCDGSALLAGTADVLRDKLIADGNPYGDDGIGNPLLPDARGRSFIGAGAGPSLTARTLGDTGGEEEHTLTEAEMPEHGHALDTETIGTAGSDGNVLADTGTGTGTVQSGTAGSGQAHNNMPPFLALNAIIKT
;
A
#
# COMPACT_ATOMS: atom_id res chain seq x y z
N MET A 1 -15.96 15.48 31.81
CA MET A 1 -16.55 15.67 30.46
C MET A 1 -15.66 15.19 29.30
N TRP A 2 -14.51 14.53 29.56
CA TRP A 2 -13.64 13.96 28.50
C TRP A 2 -13.44 12.43 28.59
N GLU A 3 -13.99 11.77 29.61
CA GLU A 3 -13.97 10.30 29.78
C GLU A 3 -14.56 9.53 28.58
N GLY A 4 -15.45 10.17 27.81
CA GLY A 4 -16.04 9.58 26.61
C GLY A 4 -15.13 9.52 25.38
N MET A 5 -13.89 10.05 25.45
CA MET A 5 -12.99 10.17 24.29
C MET A 5 -11.72 9.31 24.37
N THR A 6 -11.53 8.49 25.42
CA THR A 6 -10.41 7.53 25.45
C THR A 6 -10.43 6.63 24.22
N GLY A 7 -9.27 6.46 23.57
CA GLY A 7 -9.15 5.75 22.29
C GLY A 7 -9.28 6.64 21.05
N THR A 8 -9.64 7.92 21.20
CA THR A 8 -9.67 8.86 20.07
C THR A 8 -8.26 9.08 19.55
N VAL A 9 -8.08 9.00 18.22
CA VAL A 9 -6.83 9.28 17.52
C VAL A 9 -6.91 10.63 16.83
N LEU A 10 -5.87 11.45 16.96
CA LEU A 10 -5.75 12.75 16.30
C LEU A 10 -4.36 12.92 15.66
N PRO A 11 -4.25 13.66 14.55
CA PRO A 11 -2.97 14.13 14.05
C PRO A 11 -2.37 15.17 15.02
N HIS A 12 -1.04 15.12 15.17
CA HIS A 12 -0.27 15.91 16.11
C HIS A 12 1.06 16.35 15.50
N ALA A 13 1.34 17.64 15.56
CA ALA A 13 2.47 18.25 14.86
C ALA A 13 3.82 18.11 15.58
N LEU A 14 3.84 17.62 16.82
CA LEU A 14 5.06 17.54 17.64
C LEU A 14 5.52 16.09 17.82
N SER A 15 6.82 15.91 18.07
CA SER A 15 7.47 14.61 18.29
C SER A 15 7.07 13.90 19.58
N THR A 16 6.43 14.61 20.52
CA THR A 16 6.11 14.08 21.85
C THR A 16 4.62 14.28 22.13
N ALA A 17 3.98 13.20 22.61
CA ALA A 17 2.58 13.25 23.00
C ALA A 17 2.39 14.14 24.25
N PRO A 18 1.36 15.00 24.29
CA PRO A 18 1.04 15.77 25.48
C PRO A 18 0.51 14.87 26.61
N ALA A 19 0.44 15.40 27.83
CA ALA A 19 -0.10 14.66 28.98
C ALA A 19 -1.51 14.12 28.69
N GLY A 20 -1.74 12.85 29.05
CA GLY A 20 -3.01 12.15 28.78
C GLY A 20 -3.15 11.62 27.35
N TRP A 21 -2.06 11.59 26.58
CA TRP A 21 -1.99 11.02 25.25
C TRP A 21 -0.74 10.15 25.11
N LEU A 22 -0.80 9.17 24.21
CA LEU A 22 0.35 8.36 23.78
C LEU A 22 0.53 8.49 22.28
N LEU A 23 1.74 8.23 21.77
CA LEU A 23 1.97 8.12 20.32
C LEU A 23 1.36 6.81 19.81
N CYS A 24 0.81 6.83 18.60
CA CYS A 24 0.41 5.61 17.88
C CYS A 24 1.63 5.00 17.19
N ASP A 25 2.50 4.34 17.96
CA ASP A 25 3.79 3.80 17.52
C ASP A 25 3.90 2.26 17.60
N GLY A 26 2.79 1.56 17.83
CA GLY A 26 2.77 0.10 17.96
C GLY A 26 3.31 -0.44 19.30
N SER A 27 3.64 0.42 20.26
CA SER A 27 4.14 -0.03 21.57
C SER A 27 3.10 -0.80 22.38
N ALA A 28 3.57 -1.72 23.23
CA ALA A 28 2.72 -2.48 24.14
C ALA A 28 2.32 -1.63 25.34
N LEU A 29 1.04 -1.69 25.72
CA LEU A 29 0.51 -0.93 26.84
C LEU A 29 0.50 -1.76 28.13
N LEU A 30 1.46 -1.46 29.01
CA LEU A 30 1.69 -2.22 30.24
C LEU A 30 0.65 -1.93 31.33
N ALA A 31 0.51 -2.87 32.26
CA ALA A 31 -0.23 -2.67 33.51
C ALA A 31 0.24 -1.41 34.25
N GLY A 32 -0.69 -0.58 34.72
CA GLY A 32 -0.42 0.69 35.39
C GLY A 32 -0.13 1.88 34.44
N THR A 33 -0.17 1.66 33.12
CA THR A 33 -0.04 2.71 32.10
C THR A 33 -1.36 2.86 31.35
N ALA A 34 -1.96 4.06 31.41
CA ALA A 34 -3.19 4.39 30.69
C ALA A 34 -4.28 3.29 30.81
N ASP A 35 -4.54 2.83 32.03
CA ASP A 35 -5.35 1.63 32.30
C ASP A 35 -6.72 1.64 31.61
N VAL A 36 -7.37 2.80 31.54
CA VAL A 36 -8.67 2.95 30.86
C VAL A 36 -8.56 2.64 29.36
N LEU A 37 -7.52 3.14 28.68
CA LEU A 37 -7.25 2.80 27.28
C LEU A 37 -6.90 1.33 27.12
N ARG A 38 -6.04 0.79 28.01
CA ARG A 38 -5.64 -0.62 27.97
C ARG A 38 -6.85 -1.55 28.06
N ASP A 39 -7.70 -1.31 29.05
CA ASP A 39 -8.88 -2.15 29.30
C ASP A 39 -9.88 -2.05 28.13
N LYS A 40 -9.98 -0.90 27.46
CA LYS A 40 -10.78 -0.73 26.23
C LYS A 40 -10.22 -1.52 25.05
N LEU A 41 -8.90 -1.46 24.82
CA LEU A 41 -8.26 -2.24 23.75
C LEU A 41 -8.45 -3.76 23.95
N ILE A 42 -8.34 -4.21 25.20
CA ILE A 42 -8.61 -5.62 25.57
C ILE A 42 -10.09 -5.97 25.34
N ALA A 43 -11.02 -5.11 25.76
CA ALA A 43 -12.45 -5.31 25.55
C ALA A 43 -12.82 -5.37 24.05
N ASP A 44 -12.11 -4.63 23.20
CA ASP A 44 -12.26 -4.65 21.74
C ASP A 44 -11.51 -5.82 21.07
N GLY A 45 -10.93 -6.73 21.86
CA GLY A 45 -10.28 -7.95 21.37
C GLY A 45 -8.87 -7.74 20.82
N ASN A 46 -8.13 -6.74 21.33
CA ASN A 46 -6.77 -6.41 20.91
C ASN A 46 -6.67 -6.19 19.39
N PRO A 47 -7.37 -5.17 18.83
CA PRO A 47 -7.43 -4.99 17.37
C PRO A 47 -6.07 -4.78 16.71
N TYR A 48 -5.06 -4.35 17.46
CA TYR A 48 -3.69 -4.14 16.97
C TYR A 48 -2.72 -5.25 17.41
N GLY A 49 -3.24 -6.36 17.94
CA GLY A 49 -2.47 -7.46 18.50
C GLY A 49 -2.04 -7.24 19.95
N ASP A 50 -1.22 -8.17 20.43
CA ASP A 50 -0.57 -8.13 21.74
C ASP A 50 0.93 -8.45 21.62
N ASP A 51 1.65 -8.24 22.71
CA ASP A 51 3.10 -8.48 22.80
C ASP A 51 3.49 -9.96 23.03
N GLY A 52 2.56 -10.90 22.92
CA GLY A 52 2.76 -12.32 23.19
C GLY A 52 2.70 -12.71 24.66
N ILE A 53 2.59 -11.75 25.59
CA ILE A 53 2.40 -11.99 27.03
C ILE A 53 1.12 -11.34 27.58
N GLY A 54 0.27 -10.81 26.69
CA GLY A 54 -1.08 -10.34 27.01
C GLY A 54 -1.22 -8.83 27.20
N ASN A 55 -0.19 -8.02 26.90
CA ASN A 55 -0.36 -6.56 26.87
C ASN A 55 -0.85 -6.14 25.46
N PRO A 56 -1.96 -5.39 25.35
CA PRO A 56 -2.44 -4.91 24.05
C PRO A 56 -1.46 -3.94 23.42
N LEU A 57 -1.35 -3.96 22.10
CA LEU A 57 -0.56 -2.98 21.35
C LEU A 57 -1.38 -1.72 21.03
N LEU A 58 -0.70 -0.58 21.01
CA LEU A 58 -1.21 0.63 20.39
C LEU A 58 -1.29 0.47 18.86
N PRO A 59 -2.10 1.27 18.14
CA PRO A 59 -1.99 1.35 16.69
C PRO A 59 -0.58 1.79 16.30
N ASP A 60 -0.03 1.25 15.21
CA ASP A 60 1.18 1.79 14.57
C ASP A 60 0.80 2.63 13.35
N ALA A 61 0.82 3.95 13.49
CA ALA A 61 0.43 4.88 12.45
C ALA A 61 1.59 5.34 11.55
N ARG A 62 2.82 4.89 11.82
CA ARG A 62 4.00 5.35 11.06
C ARG A 62 3.92 4.86 9.62
N GLY A 63 3.97 5.81 8.67
CA GLY A 63 3.84 5.51 7.23
C GLY A 63 2.42 5.13 6.79
N ARG A 64 1.40 5.23 7.67
CA ARG A 64 0.04 4.77 7.36
C ARG A 64 -0.95 5.91 7.22
N SER A 65 -1.88 5.74 6.29
CA SER A 65 -3.10 6.55 6.20
C SER A 65 -4.26 5.79 6.85
N PHE A 66 -5.07 6.49 7.64
CA PHE A 66 -6.26 5.89 8.25
C PHE A 66 -7.38 5.72 7.23
N ILE A 67 -8.06 4.58 7.28
CA ILE A 67 -9.28 4.29 6.51
C ILE A 67 -10.40 3.86 7.46
N GLY A 68 -11.65 4.01 7.02
CA GLY A 68 -12.80 3.53 7.80
C GLY A 68 -12.85 2.00 7.86
N ALA A 69 -13.06 1.45 9.05
CA ALA A 69 -13.37 0.03 9.22
C ALA A 69 -14.83 -0.27 8.84
N GLY A 70 -15.10 -1.53 8.48
CA GLY A 70 -16.41 -2.05 8.10
C GLY A 70 -16.53 -2.38 6.61
N ALA A 71 -17.77 -2.63 6.18
CA ALA A 71 -18.13 -2.94 4.81
C ALA A 71 -19.13 -1.88 4.30
N GLY A 72 -18.64 -0.93 3.50
CA GLY A 72 -19.50 -0.01 2.76
C GLY A 72 -20.09 -0.67 1.51
N PRO A 73 -21.20 -0.17 0.95
CA PRO A 73 -21.73 -0.65 -0.33
C PRO A 73 -20.65 -0.64 -1.41
N SER A 74 -20.42 -1.79 -2.04
CA SER A 74 -19.39 -2.00 -3.07
C SER A 74 -17.93 -1.74 -2.62
N LEU A 75 -17.67 -1.69 -1.32
CA LEU A 75 -16.31 -1.60 -0.79
C LEU A 75 -15.87 -2.95 -0.23
N THR A 76 -14.56 -3.21 -0.30
CA THR A 76 -13.95 -4.34 0.42
C THR A 76 -14.16 -4.16 1.92
N ALA A 77 -14.67 -5.19 2.59
CA ALA A 77 -14.78 -5.18 4.04
C ALA A 77 -13.39 -5.14 4.69
N ARG A 78 -13.20 -4.26 5.68
CA ARG A 78 -11.97 -4.16 6.48
C ARG A 78 -12.32 -4.26 7.96
N THR A 79 -11.67 -5.15 8.68
CA THR A 79 -11.79 -5.22 10.15
C THR A 79 -10.93 -4.15 10.81
N LEU A 80 -11.32 -3.71 12.00
CA LEU A 80 -10.53 -2.75 12.77
C LEU A 80 -9.15 -3.36 13.05
N GLY A 81 -8.09 -2.62 12.74
CA GLY A 81 -6.71 -3.11 12.87
C GLY A 81 -6.10 -3.68 11.59
N ASP A 82 -6.90 -3.92 10.55
CA ASP A 82 -6.39 -4.37 9.25
C ASP A 82 -5.37 -3.38 8.69
N THR A 83 -4.27 -3.93 8.17
CA THR A 83 -3.25 -3.17 7.43
C THR A 83 -3.15 -3.64 5.99
N GLY A 84 -2.81 -2.74 5.09
CA GLY A 84 -2.56 -3.05 3.68
C GLY A 84 -2.12 -1.81 2.90
N GLY A 85 -2.04 -1.95 1.57
CA GLY A 85 -1.47 -0.93 0.68
C GLY A 85 0.03 -1.12 0.48
N GLU A 86 0.59 -0.34 -0.45
CA GLU A 86 1.98 -0.43 -0.89
C GLU A 86 2.53 1.00 -1.10
N GLU A 87 3.71 1.29 -0.53
CA GLU A 87 4.39 2.57 -0.73
C GLU A 87 5.09 2.62 -2.10
N GLU A 88 5.63 1.49 -2.55
CA GLU A 88 6.19 1.29 -3.89
C GLU A 88 5.53 0.08 -4.54
N HIS A 89 5.22 0.19 -5.84
CA HIS A 89 4.55 -0.85 -6.59
C HIS A 89 5.30 -1.16 -7.89
N THR A 90 5.49 -2.45 -8.17
CA THR A 90 6.04 -2.92 -9.44
C THR A 90 4.90 -3.44 -10.29
N LEU A 91 4.67 -2.78 -11.43
CA LEU A 91 3.62 -3.16 -12.35
C LEU A 91 3.82 -4.60 -12.87
N THR A 92 2.76 -5.40 -12.79
CA THR A 92 2.69 -6.76 -13.33
C THR A 92 2.05 -6.78 -14.71
N GLU A 93 2.25 -7.88 -15.45
CA GLU A 93 1.59 -8.06 -16.76
C GLU A 93 0.06 -8.00 -16.66
N ALA A 94 -0.53 -8.50 -15.56
CA ALA A 94 -1.97 -8.48 -15.34
C ALA A 94 -2.55 -7.07 -15.12
N GLU A 95 -1.70 -6.09 -14.80
CA GLU A 95 -2.08 -4.68 -14.60
C GLU A 95 -1.87 -3.83 -15.87
N MET A 96 -1.33 -4.43 -16.94
CA MET A 96 -1.23 -3.80 -18.25
C MET A 96 -2.44 -4.15 -19.12
N PRO A 97 -3.08 -3.17 -19.79
CA PRO A 97 -4.07 -3.47 -20.82
C PRO A 97 -3.49 -4.36 -21.93
N GLU A 98 -4.34 -5.18 -22.52
CA GLU A 98 -4.01 -5.91 -23.76
C GLU A 98 -3.54 -4.90 -24.82
N HIS A 99 -2.36 -5.14 -25.37
CA HIS A 99 -1.76 -4.31 -26.39
C HIS A 99 -0.95 -5.18 -27.36
N GLY A 100 -0.67 -4.64 -28.54
CA GLY A 100 0.11 -5.33 -29.55
C GLY A 100 0.76 -4.35 -30.51
N HIS A 101 1.76 -4.84 -31.24
CA HIS A 101 2.46 -4.08 -32.26
C HIS A 101 2.16 -4.67 -33.63
N ALA A 102 1.59 -3.84 -34.52
CA ALA A 102 1.52 -4.19 -35.93
C ALA A 102 2.92 -4.03 -36.54
N LEU A 103 3.38 -5.07 -37.23
CA LEU A 103 4.62 -5.03 -38.00
C LEU A 103 4.22 -4.94 -39.48
N ASP A 104 4.63 -3.88 -40.16
CA ASP A 104 4.57 -3.85 -41.63
C ASP A 104 5.75 -4.66 -42.18
N THR A 105 5.43 -5.69 -42.96
CA THR A 105 6.41 -6.50 -43.70
C THR A 105 6.29 -6.21 -45.19
N GLU A 106 7.42 -6.17 -45.90
CA GLU A 106 7.45 -5.99 -47.34
C GLU A 106 7.96 -7.26 -48.02
N THR A 107 7.30 -7.69 -49.10
CA THR A 107 7.80 -8.78 -49.94
C THR A 107 8.87 -8.24 -50.88
N ILE A 108 10.13 -8.62 -50.65
CA ILE A 108 11.26 -8.15 -51.45
C ILE A 108 11.56 -9.14 -52.57
N GLY A 109 11.51 -8.67 -53.82
CA GLY A 109 11.96 -9.44 -54.99
C GLY A 109 13.48 -9.44 -55.17
N THR A 110 13.99 -10.15 -56.18
CA THR A 110 15.43 -10.36 -56.45
C THR A 110 16.23 -9.07 -56.72
N ALA A 111 15.58 -7.92 -56.87
CA ALA A 111 16.22 -6.62 -57.14
C ALA A 111 16.73 -5.89 -55.88
N GLY A 112 16.47 -6.43 -54.68
CA GLY A 112 16.84 -5.79 -53.42
C GLY A 112 15.93 -4.61 -53.04
N SER A 113 15.96 -4.23 -51.77
CA SER A 113 15.22 -3.10 -51.22
C SER A 113 16.15 -1.92 -50.93
N ASP A 114 15.68 -0.70 -51.19
CA ASP A 114 16.35 0.52 -50.75
C ASP A 114 15.95 0.84 -49.31
N GLY A 115 16.59 0.20 -48.33
CA GLY A 115 16.38 0.49 -46.90
C GLY A 115 16.46 -0.73 -45.97
N ASN A 116 16.34 -0.49 -44.65
CA ASN A 116 16.31 -1.54 -43.64
C ASN A 116 14.87 -2.03 -43.43
N VAL A 117 14.44 -2.97 -44.27
CA VAL A 117 13.09 -3.56 -44.27
C VAL A 117 13.07 -4.94 -43.63
N LEU A 118 11.98 -5.26 -42.93
CA LEU A 118 11.69 -6.61 -42.47
C LEU A 118 11.25 -7.46 -43.67
N ALA A 119 12.19 -8.23 -44.22
CA ALA A 119 12.02 -9.01 -45.44
C ALA A 119 11.46 -10.42 -45.16
N ASP A 120 10.37 -10.79 -45.83
CA ASP A 120 9.96 -12.19 -45.96
C ASP A 120 10.46 -12.74 -47.30
N THR A 121 11.37 -13.73 -47.26
CA THR A 121 11.92 -14.37 -48.47
C THR A 121 11.03 -15.53 -49.00
N GLY A 122 9.83 -15.71 -48.45
CA GLY A 122 8.79 -16.59 -49.02
C GLY A 122 9.06 -18.09 -48.92
N THR A 123 10.05 -18.54 -48.14
CA THR A 123 10.44 -19.95 -48.03
C THR A 123 10.39 -20.53 -46.61
N GLY A 124 9.84 -19.81 -45.64
CA GLY A 124 9.61 -20.32 -44.29
C GLY A 124 8.89 -19.32 -43.37
N THR A 125 8.25 -19.82 -42.31
CA THR A 125 7.67 -18.98 -41.25
C THR A 125 8.77 -18.40 -40.37
N GLY A 126 9.05 -17.10 -40.50
CA GLY A 126 9.93 -16.35 -39.59
C GLY A 126 9.11 -15.59 -38.55
N THR A 127 9.45 -15.74 -37.27
CA THR A 127 8.83 -14.95 -36.20
C THR A 127 9.62 -13.66 -36.00
N VAL A 128 9.00 -12.50 -36.25
CA VAL A 128 9.54 -11.21 -35.82
C VAL A 128 8.94 -10.88 -34.46
N GLN A 129 9.78 -10.60 -33.47
CA GLN A 129 9.37 -10.22 -32.13
C GLN A 129 9.87 -8.81 -31.84
N SER A 130 9.01 -7.96 -31.27
CA SER A 130 9.48 -6.76 -30.60
C SER A 130 10.27 -7.16 -29.36
N GLY A 131 11.33 -6.41 -29.03
CA GLY A 131 12.03 -6.58 -27.77
C GLY A 131 11.13 -6.23 -26.58
N THR A 132 11.52 -6.67 -25.39
CA THR A 132 10.91 -6.19 -24.14
C THR A 132 11.36 -4.76 -23.83
N ALA A 133 10.43 -3.95 -23.32
CA ALA A 133 10.68 -2.59 -22.88
C ALA A 133 10.07 -2.37 -21.48
N GLY A 134 10.64 -1.42 -20.74
CA GLY A 134 10.33 -1.21 -19.32
C GLY A 134 11.38 -1.85 -18.42
N SER A 135 11.87 -1.10 -17.42
CA SER A 135 12.93 -1.57 -16.51
C SER A 135 12.43 -2.49 -15.39
N GLY A 136 11.11 -2.71 -15.31
CA GLY A 136 10.46 -3.47 -14.25
C GLY A 136 10.75 -2.92 -12.84
N GLN A 137 11.16 -1.66 -12.73
CA GLN A 137 11.44 -1.05 -11.43
C GLN A 137 10.15 -0.60 -10.77
N ALA A 138 10.10 -0.73 -9.45
CA ALA A 138 9.01 -0.21 -8.66
C ALA A 138 8.93 1.31 -8.82
N HIS A 139 7.72 1.85 -8.77
CA HIS A 139 7.48 3.28 -8.70
C HIS A 139 6.84 3.64 -7.36
N ASN A 140 7.13 4.86 -6.90
CA ASN A 140 6.44 5.42 -5.74
C ASN A 140 4.93 5.46 -6.02
N ASN A 141 4.14 4.91 -5.09
CA ASN A 141 2.69 4.89 -5.11
C ASN A 141 2.10 5.83 -4.04
N MET A 142 2.95 6.49 -3.26
CA MET A 142 2.50 7.43 -2.23
C MET A 142 1.97 8.73 -2.86
N PRO A 143 0.74 9.17 -2.51
CA PRO A 143 0.29 10.51 -2.86
C PRO A 143 1.13 11.57 -2.14
N PRO A 144 1.12 12.84 -2.59
CA PRO A 144 1.75 13.93 -1.83
C PRO A 144 1.24 13.96 -0.38
N PHE A 145 2.15 14.00 0.60
CA PHE A 145 1.80 13.92 2.02
C PHE A 145 2.56 14.93 2.89
N LEU A 146 1.98 15.22 4.06
CA LEU A 146 2.63 15.89 5.17
C LEU A 146 2.63 14.94 6.37
N ALA A 147 3.81 14.55 6.85
CA ALA A 147 3.93 13.65 7.98
C ALA A 147 3.65 14.39 9.30
N LEU A 148 2.65 13.91 10.04
CA LEU A 148 2.35 14.29 11.41
C LEU A 148 2.36 13.02 12.26
N ASN A 149 2.63 13.15 13.57
CA ASN A 149 2.42 12.04 14.47
C ASN A 149 0.92 11.80 14.65
N ALA A 150 0.52 10.56 14.86
CA ALA A 150 -0.78 10.25 15.42
C ALA A 150 -0.63 10.05 16.93
N ILE A 151 -1.56 10.63 17.70
CA ILE A 151 -1.65 10.43 19.15
C ILE A 151 -3.00 9.84 19.51
N ILE A 152 -3.03 9.01 20.55
CA ILE A 152 -4.23 8.38 21.09
C ILE A 152 -4.50 8.82 22.52
N LYS A 153 -5.76 9.16 22.82
CA LYS A 153 -6.18 9.60 24.15
C LYS A 153 -6.15 8.42 25.13
N THR A 154 -5.41 8.57 26.23
CA THR A 154 -5.34 7.59 27.34
C THR A 154 -6.57 7.60 28.22
#